data_AF-A0A6A2YU84-F1
#
_entry.id   AF-A0A6A2YU84-F1
#
_cell.length_a   1.000
_cell.length_b   1.000
_cell.length_c   1.000
_cell.angle_alpha   90.00
_cell.angle_beta   90.00
_cell.angle_gamma   90.00
#
_symmetry.space_group_name_H-M   'P 1'
#
loop_
_entity.id
_entity.type
_entity.pdbx_description
1 polymer ?
#
loop_
_entity_poly.entity_id
_entity_poly.type
_entity_poly.pdbx_seq_one_letter_code
_entity_poly.pdbx_strand_id
1 'polypeptide(L)'
;MALVVICGQPCSGKSTAAKCLAEALNDSECKQTVRIIDEASFHLDRNQSYSNMPAEKNLRGVLRSEVDRSVSKDNIIIVDSLNSIKGYRYELWCLARAAGIRYCVVYCDVEDMQCRKWNEERREKGEAAYNDVIFEDLVRRFENPDRRNRWDSPLFELRPQIDGVEKSCVAIADAVSYLTKKVDSKSCDVKVLQPTIATQNMRFSDANSLYEMDKATQEVINVIVEAQSQAIGGPLAGISTGRGLPSIDISRPVGLPELRRLRRTFIKLTGQTSLSGRPPPSDADSVKRMFVDYLNRELGTI
;
A
#
# COMPACT_ATOMS: atom_id res chain seq x y z
N MET A 1 6.99 -9.13 -1.33
CA MET A 1 5.76 -8.60 -0.71
C MET A 1 4.59 -8.62 -1.68
N ALA A 2 3.48 -9.22 -1.25
CA ALA A 2 2.28 -9.27 -2.07
C ALA A 2 1.03 -9.48 -1.23
N LEU A 3 -0.09 -8.95 -1.72
CA LEU A 3 -1.43 -9.32 -1.30
C LEU A 3 -2.06 -10.18 -2.40
N VAL A 4 -2.39 -11.42 -2.08
CA VAL A 4 -3.08 -12.36 -2.95
C VAL A 4 -4.53 -12.43 -2.51
N VAL A 5 -5.47 -12.15 -3.42
CA VAL A 5 -6.90 -12.22 -3.15
C VAL A 5 -7.46 -13.43 -3.88
N ILE A 6 -7.95 -14.43 -3.14
CA ILE A 6 -8.60 -15.59 -3.75
C ILE A 6 -10.08 -15.29 -3.91
N CYS A 7 -10.62 -15.47 -5.11
CA CYS A 7 -12.00 -15.16 -5.47
C CYS A 7 -12.67 -16.37 -6.12
N GLY A 8 -13.98 -16.51 -5.97
CA GLY A 8 -14.75 -17.59 -6.57
C GLY A 8 -16.07 -17.83 -5.86
N GLN A 9 -16.98 -18.54 -6.52
CA GLN A 9 -18.28 -18.94 -5.97
C GLN A 9 -18.16 -19.63 -4.60
N PRO A 10 -19.19 -19.59 -3.73
CA PRO A 10 -19.16 -20.35 -2.48
C PRO A 10 -18.85 -21.83 -2.77
N CYS A 11 -17.98 -22.43 -1.94
CA CYS A 11 -17.51 -23.80 -2.11
C CYS A 11 -16.65 -24.12 -3.36
N SER A 12 -16.23 -23.13 -4.17
CA SER A 12 -15.42 -23.35 -5.39
C SER A 12 -13.97 -23.84 -5.20
N GLY A 13 -13.57 -24.33 -4.02
CA GLY A 13 -12.20 -24.82 -3.77
C GLY A 13 -11.17 -23.74 -3.38
N LYS A 14 -11.61 -22.51 -3.08
CA LYS A 14 -10.74 -21.38 -2.66
C LYS A 14 -9.75 -21.73 -1.54
N SER A 15 -10.24 -22.34 -0.45
CA SER A 15 -9.38 -22.70 0.67
C SER A 15 -8.35 -23.77 0.33
N THR A 16 -8.68 -24.67 -0.61
CA THR A 16 -7.72 -25.63 -1.15
C THR A 16 -6.66 -24.90 -1.96
N ALA A 17 -7.06 -23.97 -2.84
CA ALA A 17 -6.14 -23.15 -3.62
C ALA A 17 -5.22 -22.29 -2.72
N ALA A 18 -5.76 -21.73 -1.64
CA ALA A 18 -5.01 -20.96 -0.66
C ALA A 18 -3.91 -21.78 0.00
N LYS A 19 -4.25 -22.99 0.45
CA LYS A 19 -3.31 -23.92 1.09
C LYS A 19 -2.26 -24.41 0.09
N CYS A 20 -2.67 -24.85 -1.10
CA CYS A 20 -1.75 -25.28 -2.14
C CYS A 20 -0.77 -24.18 -2.54
N LEU A 21 -1.24 -22.94 -2.71
CA LEU A 21 -0.38 -21.80 -3.00
C LEU A 21 0.58 -21.50 -1.84
N ALA A 22 0.08 -21.50 -0.60
CA ALA A 22 0.92 -21.24 0.57
C ALA A 22 2.02 -22.30 0.73
N GLU A 23 1.67 -23.56 0.56
CA GLU A 23 2.62 -24.67 0.59
C GLU A 23 3.63 -24.57 -0.56
N ALA A 24 3.20 -24.29 -1.79
CA ALA A 24 4.11 -24.11 -2.93
C ALA A 24 5.06 -22.92 -2.75
N LEU A 25 4.61 -21.84 -2.10
CA LEU A 25 5.47 -20.72 -1.73
C LEU A 25 6.48 -21.09 -0.64
N ASN A 26 6.08 -21.88 0.36
CA ASN A 26 6.97 -22.34 1.42
C ASN A 26 8.01 -23.36 0.92
N ASP A 27 7.65 -24.17 -0.09
CA ASP A 27 8.56 -25.13 -0.73
C ASP A 27 9.57 -24.43 -1.66
N SER A 28 9.27 -23.22 -2.10
CA SER A 28 10.18 -22.41 -2.92
C SER A 28 11.27 -21.74 -2.06
N GLU A 29 12.38 -21.28 -2.67
CA GLU A 29 13.43 -20.50 -1.97
C GLU A 29 12.99 -19.08 -1.54
N CYS A 30 11.68 -18.88 -1.37
CA CYS A 30 11.06 -17.66 -0.88
C CYS A 30 11.48 -17.41 0.57
N LYS A 31 12.17 -16.29 0.82
CA LYS A 31 12.53 -15.87 2.19
C LYS A 31 11.38 -15.17 2.91
N GLN A 32 10.28 -14.91 2.21
CA GLN A 32 9.15 -14.15 2.73
C GLN A 32 8.23 -15.04 3.56
N THR A 33 7.71 -14.49 4.65
CA THR A 33 6.70 -15.19 5.44
C THR A 33 5.37 -15.22 4.71
N VAL A 34 4.77 -16.40 4.59
CA VAL A 34 3.45 -16.57 3.97
C VAL A 34 2.40 -16.71 5.06
N ARG A 35 1.32 -15.92 4.99
CA ARG A 35 0.21 -15.98 5.94
C ARG A 35 -1.12 -16.01 5.21
N ILE A 36 -1.98 -16.94 5.60
CA ILE A 36 -3.38 -16.99 5.16
C ILE A 36 -4.24 -16.24 6.17
N ILE A 37 -5.15 -15.40 5.68
CA ILE A 37 -6.21 -14.74 6.44
C ILE A 37 -7.53 -15.29 5.90
N ASP A 38 -8.28 -16.00 6.75
CA ASP A 38 -9.56 -16.63 6.43
C ASP A 38 -10.60 -16.37 7.54
N GLU A 39 -11.87 -16.70 7.27
CA GLU A 39 -12.93 -16.54 8.28
C GLU A 39 -12.74 -17.48 9.48
N ALA A 40 -12.22 -18.69 9.24
CA ALA A 40 -12.08 -19.73 10.26
C ALA A 40 -11.10 -19.33 11.36
N SER A 41 -10.02 -18.62 11.04
CA SER A 41 -9.03 -18.11 12.00
C SER A 41 -9.62 -17.10 13.00
N PHE A 42 -10.76 -16.49 12.68
CA PHE A 42 -11.47 -15.55 13.55
C PHE A 42 -12.69 -16.16 14.23
N HIS A 43 -12.89 -17.48 14.13
CA HIS A 43 -14.08 -18.17 14.63
C HIS A 43 -15.39 -17.59 14.07
N LEU A 44 -15.35 -17.09 12.83
CA LEU A 44 -16.52 -16.53 12.15
C LEU A 44 -17.29 -17.65 11.45
N ASP A 45 -18.46 -17.98 11.96
CA ASP A 45 -19.34 -18.97 11.33
C ASP A 45 -19.86 -18.45 9.98
N ARG A 46 -19.86 -19.31 8.97
CA ARG A 46 -20.29 -18.95 7.60
C ARG A 46 -21.75 -18.53 7.56
N ASN A 47 -22.64 -19.26 8.23
CA ASN A 47 -24.07 -18.98 8.14
C ASN A 47 -24.45 -17.74 8.96
N GLN A 48 -23.79 -17.49 10.09
CA GLN A 48 -23.98 -16.25 10.85
C GLN A 48 -23.41 -15.04 10.11
N SER A 49 -22.20 -15.16 9.54
CA SER A 49 -21.51 -14.04 8.90
C SER A 49 -22.19 -13.57 7.61
N TYR A 50 -22.89 -14.46 6.90
CA TYR A 50 -23.64 -14.12 5.68
C TYR A 50 -25.16 -14.13 5.89
N SER A 51 -25.63 -14.10 7.15
CA SER A 51 -27.07 -14.10 7.47
C SER A 51 -27.81 -12.83 7.04
N ASN A 52 -27.12 -11.69 7.02
CA ASN A 52 -27.66 -10.39 6.63
C ASN A 52 -26.53 -9.40 6.29
N MET A 53 -26.90 -8.26 5.69
CA MET A 53 -25.94 -7.24 5.25
C MET A 53 -25.07 -6.66 6.38
N PRO A 54 -25.60 -6.34 7.59
CA PRO A 54 -24.76 -5.93 8.72
C PRO A 54 -23.71 -6.97 9.14
N ALA A 55 -24.09 -8.26 9.23
CA ALA A 55 -23.17 -9.34 9.58
C ALA A 55 -22.06 -9.47 8.53
N GLU A 56 -22.42 -9.44 7.24
CA GLU A 56 -21.44 -9.53 6.15
C GLU A 56 -20.52 -8.31 6.11
N LYS A 57 -21.05 -7.11 6.41
CA LYS A 57 -20.24 -5.89 6.54
C LYS A 57 -19.24 -6.01 7.70
N ASN A 58 -19.67 -6.57 8.84
CA ASN A 58 -18.78 -6.80 9.98
C ASN A 58 -17.67 -7.80 9.63
N LEU A 59 -18.04 -8.95 9.05
CA LEU A 59 -17.09 -9.94 8.55
C LEU A 59 -16.02 -9.30 7.65
N ARG A 60 -16.45 -8.55 6.64
CA ARG A 60 -15.53 -7.84 5.73
C ARG A 60 -14.66 -6.83 6.47
N GLY A 61 -15.22 -6.13 7.46
CA GLY A 61 -14.48 -5.21 8.32
C GLY A 61 -13.38 -5.89 9.13
N VAL A 62 -13.66 -7.06 9.71
CA VAL A 62 -12.69 -7.86 10.47
C VAL A 62 -11.54 -8.33 9.57
N LEU A 63 -11.87 -8.99 8.44
CA LEU A 63 -10.88 -9.48 7.50
C LEU A 63 -10.02 -8.34 6.94
N ARG A 64 -10.65 -7.25 6.51
CA ARG A 64 -9.96 -6.05 6.01
C ARG A 64 -9.01 -5.47 7.04
N SER A 65 -9.43 -5.38 8.31
CA SER A 65 -8.60 -4.87 9.39
C SER A 65 -7.41 -5.76 9.67
N GLU A 66 -7.55 -7.09 9.57
CA GLU A 66 -6.41 -7.98 9.66
C GLU A 66 -5.45 -7.82 8.49
N VAL A 67 -5.98 -7.70 7.27
CA VAL A 67 -5.17 -7.48 6.08
C VAL A 67 -4.34 -6.20 6.26
N ASP A 68 -4.98 -5.09 6.64
CA ASP A 68 -4.31 -3.80 6.84
C ASP A 68 -3.18 -3.87 7.87
N ARG A 69 -3.38 -4.60 8.98
CA ARG A 69 -2.33 -4.83 9.98
C ARG A 69 -1.22 -5.78 9.52
N SER A 70 -1.54 -6.70 8.62
CA SER A 70 -0.62 -7.76 8.20
C SER A 70 0.21 -7.39 6.98
N VAL A 71 -0.29 -6.53 6.09
CA VAL A 71 0.43 -6.18 4.86
C VAL A 71 1.74 -5.47 5.17
N SER A 72 2.86 -6.04 4.71
CA SER A 72 4.19 -5.45 4.89
C SER A 72 5.08 -5.72 3.69
N LYS A 73 6.30 -5.17 3.74
CA LYS A 73 7.30 -5.34 2.68
C LYS A 73 8.02 -6.70 2.73
N ASP A 74 7.76 -7.50 3.76
CA ASP A 74 8.53 -8.71 4.04
C ASP A 74 7.70 -9.98 3.96
N ASN A 75 6.38 -9.86 3.75
CA ASN A 75 5.46 -11.01 3.76
C ASN A 75 4.58 -11.11 2.50
N ILE A 76 3.98 -12.28 2.34
CA ILE A 76 2.94 -12.57 1.36
C ILE A 76 1.67 -12.88 2.15
N ILE A 77 0.64 -12.08 1.96
CA ILE A 77 -0.66 -12.26 2.60
C ILE A 77 -1.62 -12.84 1.58
N ILE A 78 -2.21 -14.00 1.90
CA ILE A 78 -3.24 -14.66 1.10
C ILE A 78 -4.58 -14.47 1.80
N VAL A 79 -5.56 -13.85 1.14
CA VAL A 79 -6.91 -13.66 1.65
C VAL A 79 -7.81 -14.75 1.11
N ASP A 80 -8.05 -15.77 1.93
CA ASP A 80 -8.98 -16.88 1.65
C ASP A 80 -10.36 -16.54 2.22
N SER A 81 -11.17 -15.87 1.42
CA SER A 81 -12.57 -15.56 1.71
C SER A 81 -13.36 -15.60 0.40
N LEU A 82 -14.67 -15.34 0.42
CA LEU A 82 -15.47 -15.24 -0.81
C LEU A 82 -14.92 -14.21 -1.77
N ASN A 83 -14.56 -13.02 -1.25
CA ASN A 83 -14.14 -11.87 -2.06
C ASN A 83 -15.09 -11.63 -3.25
N SER A 84 -16.39 -11.85 -3.04
CA SER A 84 -17.40 -12.07 -4.07
C SER A 84 -17.79 -10.81 -4.84
N ILE A 85 -17.66 -9.65 -4.21
CA ILE A 85 -18.04 -8.37 -4.82
C ILE A 85 -16.81 -7.54 -5.20
N LYS A 86 -16.91 -6.89 -6.36
CA LYS A 86 -15.91 -6.01 -6.95
C LYS A 86 -15.49 -4.89 -5.99
N GLY A 87 -16.45 -4.30 -5.27
CA GLY A 87 -16.18 -3.22 -4.31
C GLY A 87 -15.21 -3.64 -3.19
N TYR A 88 -15.35 -4.86 -2.67
CA TYR A 88 -14.49 -5.35 -1.60
C TYR A 88 -13.08 -5.71 -2.12
N ARG A 89 -12.99 -6.29 -3.32
CA ARG A 89 -11.69 -6.54 -3.97
C ARG A 89 -10.94 -5.23 -4.23
N TYR A 90 -11.64 -4.16 -4.60
CA TYR A 90 -11.07 -2.82 -4.73
C TYR A 90 -10.53 -2.27 -3.39
N GLU A 91 -11.25 -2.45 -2.28
CA GLU A 91 -10.78 -2.04 -0.96
C GLU A 91 -9.46 -2.76 -0.58
N LEU A 92 -9.38 -4.07 -0.81
CA LEU A 92 -8.15 -4.85 -0.60
C LEU A 92 -7.00 -4.38 -1.51
N TRP A 93 -7.30 -4.08 -2.78
CA TRP A 93 -6.32 -3.50 -3.69
C TRP A 93 -5.80 -2.14 -3.20
N CYS A 94 -6.66 -1.29 -2.62
CA CYS A 94 -6.26 -0.02 -2.04
C CYS A 94 -5.27 -0.21 -0.89
N LEU A 95 -5.47 -1.22 -0.03
CA LEU A 95 -4.52 -1.57 1.03
C LEU A 95 -3.16 -1.98 0.46
N ALA A 96 -3.16 -2.86 -0.55
CA ALA A 96 -1.92 -3.26 -1.23
C ALA A 96 -1.22 -2.07 -1.90
N ARG A 97 -1.98 -1.16 -2.50
CA ARG A 97 -1.45 0.06 -3.10
C ARG A 97 -0.85 1.00 -2.07
N ALA A 98 -1.52 1.20 -0.93
CA ALA A 98 -1.03 2.03 0.17
C ALA A 98 0.25 1.47 0.78
N ALA A 99 0.34 0.15 0.97
CA ALA A 99 1.53 -0.54 1.44
C ALA A 99 2.67 -0.58 0.39
N GLY A 100 2.36 -0.27 -0.87
CA GLY A 100 3.32 -0.28 -1.97
C GLY A 100 3.82 -1.68 -2.29
N ILE A 101 2.92 -2.67 -2.26
CA ILE A 101 3.21 -4.10 -2.46
C ILE A 101 2.59 -4.61 -3.77
N ARG A 102 2.91 -5.84 -4.17
CA ARG A 102 2.23 -6.48 -5.32
C ARG A 102 0.81 -6.84 -4.94
N TYR A 103 -0.05 -6.94 -5.96
CA TYR A 103 -1.42 -7.42 -5.81
C TYR A 103 -1.72 -8.39 -6.95
N CYS A 104 -2.46 -9.46 -6.67
CA CYS A 104 -3.04 -10.33 -7.69
C CYS A 104 -4.35 -10.98 -7.21
N VAL A 105 -5.27 -11.20 -8.15
CA VAL A 105 -6.45 -12.02 -7.95
C VAL A 105 -6.18 -13.42 -8.48
N VAL A 106 -6.43 -14.43 -7.65
CA VAL A 106 -6.49 -15.85 -8.03
C VAL A 106 -7.97 -16.23 -8.05
N TYR A 107 -8.49 -16.57 -9.23
CA TYR A 107 -9.90 -16.89 -9.43
C TYR A 107 -10.10 -18.40 -9.53
N CYS A 108 -10.95 -18.95 -8.67
CA CYS A 108 -11.44 -20.32 -8.75
C CYS A 108 -12.74 -20.34 -9.55
N ASP A 109 -12.60 -20.64 -10.84
CA ASP A 109 -13.68 -20.72 -11.82
C ASP A 109 -14.35 -22.10 -11.75
N VAL A 110 -15.51 -22.15 -11.12
CA VAL A 110 -16.32 -23.35 -10.93
C VAL A 110 -17.78 -22.99 -11.09
N GLU A 111 -18.51 -23.79 -11.84
CA GLU A 111 -19.93 -23.59 -12.08
C GLU A 111 -20.76 -23.76 -10.80
N ASP A 112 -21.86 -23.01 -10.72
CA ASP A 112 -22.76 -22.97 -9.57
C ASP A 112 -23.31 -24.36 -9.21
N MET A 113 -23.60 -25.19 -10.22
CA MET A 113 -24.12 -26.55 -10.02
C MET A 113 -23.11 -27.44 -9.30
N GLN A 114 -21.82 -27.34 -9.67
CA GLN A 114 -20.77 -28.09 -9.00
C GLN A 114 -20.50 -27.56 -7.58
N CYS A 115 -20.53 -26.23 -7.41
CA CYS A 115 -20.42 -25.60 -6.09
C CYS A 115 -21.52 -26.08 -5.14
N ARG A 116 -22.76 -26.24 -5.64
CA ARG A 116 -23.89 -26.77 -4.87
C ARG A 116 -23.64 -28.20 -4.43
N LYS A 117 -23.25 -29.06 -5.37
CA LYS A 117 -22.92 -30.46 -5.08
C LYS A 117 -21.84 -30.58 -4.01
N TRP A 118 -20.76 -29.79 -4.12
CA TRP A 118 -19.73 -29.76 -3.08
C TRP A 118 -20.22 -29.22 -1.74
N ASN A 119 -21.15 -28.26 -1.73
CA ASN A 119 -21.76 -27.79 -0.48
C ASN A 119 -22.59 -28.89 0.22
N GLU A 120 -23.33 -29.69 -0.55
CA GLU A 120 -24.10 -30.85 -0.06
C GLU A 120 -23.17 -31.95 0.47
N GLU A 121 -22.15 -32.35 -0.30
CA GLU A 121 -21.16 -33.35 0.12
C GLU A 121 -20.45 -32.95 1.42
N ARG A 122 -20.15 -31.65 1.61
CA ARG A 122 -19.57 -31.14 2.86
C ARG A 122 -20.53 -31.28 4.03
N ARG A 123 -21.82 -31.01 3.81
CA ARG A 123 -22.87 -31.17 4.81
C ARG A 123 -23.00 -32.62 5.24
N GLU A 124 -22.98 -33.56 4.29
CA GLU A 124 -23.01 -35.00 4.56
C GLU A 124 -21.79 -35.48 5.37
N LYS A 125 -20.61 -34.89 5.12
CA LYS A 125 -19.37 -35.16 5.87
C LYS A 125 -19.31 -34.48 7.24
N GLY A 126 -20.30 -33.67 7.60
CA GLY A 126 -20.30 -32.89 8.84
C GLY A 126 -19.30 -31.73 8.84
N GLU A 127 -18.83 -31.31 7.67
CA GLU A 127 -17.98 -30.13 7.53
C GLU A 127 -18.79 -28.84 7.53
N ALA A 128 -18.13 -27.70 7.73
CA ALA A 128 -18.74 -26.38 7.58
C ALA A 128 -19.29 -26.20 6.16
N ALA A 129 -20.61 -26.05 6.04
CA ALA A 129 -21.35 -25.85 4.80
C ALA A 129 -22.31 -24.65 4.93
N TYR A 130 -22.68 -24.07 3.79
CA TYR A 130 -23.70 -23.03 3.75
C TYR A 130 -25.10 -23.65 3.77
N ASN A 131 -26.03 -23.00 4.47
CA ASN A 131 -27.46 -23.27 4.35
C ASN A 131 -27.95 -22.86 2.96
N ASP A 132 -28.97 -23.54 2.45
CA ASP A 132 -29.41 -23.38 1.05
C ASP A 132 -29.79 -21.93 0.73
N VAL A 133 -30.51 -21.23 1.63
CA VAL A 133 -30.90 -19.84 1.46
C VAL A 133 -29.68 -18.91 1.30
N ILE A 134 -28.64 -19.12 2.13
CA ILE A 134 -27.42 -18.31 2.10
C ILE A 134 -26.61 -18.66 0.86
N PHE A 135 -26.51 -19.94 0.52
CA PHE A 135 -25.80 -20.39 -0.67
C PHE A 135 -26.40 -19.78 -1.95
N GLU A 136 -27.72 -19.82 -2.13
CA GLU A 136 -28.39 -19.20 -3.29
C GLU A 136 -28.14 -17.71 -3.37
N ASP A 137 -28.23 -17.00 -2.24
CA ASP A 137 -27.98 -15.56 -2.19
C ASP A 137 -26.54 -15.22 -2.59
N LEU A 138 -25.57 -15.96 -2.06
CA LEU A 138 -24.15 -15.76 -2.37
C LEU A 138 -23.83 -16.02 -3.85
N VAL A 139 -24.39 -17.11 -4.42
CA VAL A 139 -24.22 -17.45 -5.83
C VAL A 139 -24.77 -16.34 -6.73
N ARG A 140 -25.98 -15.84 -6.44
CA ARG A 140 -26.63 -14.79 -7.25
C ARG A 140 -25.90 -13.45 -7.20
N ARG A 141 -25.26 -13.13 -6.08
CA ARG A 141 -24.55 -11.86 -5.86
C ARG A 141 -23.09 -11.90 -6.28
N PHE A 142 -22.58 -13.04 -6.75
CA PHE A 142 -21.18 -13.16 -7.12
C PHE A 142 -20.86 -12.34 -8.37
N GLU A 143 -19.87 -11.45 -8.25
CA GLU A 143 -19.38 -10.62 -9.35
C GLU A 143 -18.05 -11.16 -9.85
N ASN A 144 -18.06 -11.79 -11.02
CA ASN A 144 -16.86 -12.33 -11.67
C ASN A 144 -15.76 -11.25 -11.79
N PRO A 145 -14.49 -11.60 -11.51
CA PRO A 145 -13.37 -10.68 -11.68
C PRO A 145 -13.22 -10.25 -13.14
N ASP A 146 -13.07 -8.95 -13.37
CA ASP A 146 -13.07 -8.36 -14.72
C ASP A 146 -11.65 -8.03 -15.20
N ARG A 147 -11.20 -8.75 -16.24
CA ARG A 147 -9.88 -8.58 -16.91
C ARG A 147 -9.61 -7.16 -17.40
N ARG A 148 -10.64 -6.35 -17.67
CA ARG A 148 -10.50 -4.95 -18.11
C ARG A 148 -10.03 -4.04 -16.96
N ASN A 149 -10.34 -4.42 -15.72
CA ASN A 149 -9.94 -3.66 -14.54
C ASN A 149 -8.59 -4.20 -14.05
N ARG A 150 -7.52 -3.39 -14.15
CA ARG A 150 -6.17 -3.80 -13.71
C ARG A 150 -6.13 -4.36 -12.27
N TRP A 151 -6.95 -3.82 -11.39
CA TRP A 151 -7.04 -4.22 -9.99
C TRP A 151 -7.99 -5.39 -9.74
N ASP A 152 -8.86 -5.72 -10.70
CA ASP A 152 -9.82 -6.83 -10.57
C ASP A 152 -9.49 -8.01 -11.49
N SER A 153 -8.48 -7.85 -12.35
CA SER A 153 -8.12 -8.86 -13.34
C SER A 153 -7.74 -10.17 -12.65
N PRO A 154 -8.38 -11.29 -13.02
CA PRO A 154 -8.00 -12.63 -12.56
C PRO A 154 -6.66 -13.01 -13.20
N LEU A 155 -5.56 -12.68 -12.52
CA LEU A 155 -4.21 -12.91 -13.05
C LEU A 155 -3.89 -14.41 -13.14
N PHE A 156 -4.47 -15.20 -12.25
CA PHE A 156 -4.37 -16.66 -12.24
C PHE A 156 -5.76 -17.24 -12.12
N GLU A 157 -6.12 -18.13 -13.04
CA GLU A 157 -7.42 -18.80 -13.06
C GLU A 157 -7.21 -20.29 -12.82
N LEU A 158 -7.94 -20.83 -11.85
CA LEU A 158 -7.99 -22.23 -11.51
C LEU A 158 -9.35 -22.77 -11.93
N ARG A 159 -9.40 -24.00 -12.42
CA ARG A 159 -10.64 -24.75 -12.65
C ARG A 159 -10.67 -26.02 -11.81
N PRO A 160 -10.89 -25.90 -10.49
CA PRO A 160 -10.85 -27.02 -9.53
C PRO A 160 -11.67 -28.25 -9.94
N GLN A 161 -12.78 -28.05 -10.66
CA GLN A 161 -13.63 -29.16 -11.12
C GLN A 161 -12.98 -30.01 -12.23
N ILE A 162 -12.18 -29.39 -13.10
CA ILE A 162 -11.60 -30.04 -14.29
C ILE A 162 -10.18 -30.49 -13.99
N ASP A 163 -9.37 -29.54 -13.52
CA ASP A 163 -7.92 -29.67 -13.41
C ASP A 163 -7.49 -30.10 -11.98
N GLY A 164 -8.43 -30.16 -11.04
CA GLY A 164 -8.13 -30.28 -9.61
C GLY A 164 -7.44 -29.04 -9.05
N VAL A 165 -6.92 -29.15 -7.83
CA VAL A 165 -6.12 -28.11 -7.20
C VAL A 165 -4.89 -28.76 -6.57
N GLU A 166 -3.77 -28.66 -7.27
CA GLU A 166 -2.48 -29.21 -6.86
C GLU A 166 -1.39 -28.14 -6.97
N LYS A 167 -0.27 -28.35 -6.27
CA LYS A 167 0.89 -27.45 -6.34
C LYS A 167 1.48 -27.37 -7.74
N SER A 168 1.35 -28.44 -8.51
CA SER A 168 1.82 -28.61 -9.90
C SER A 168 0.96 -27.88 -10.93
N CYS A 169 -0.24 -27.41 -10.55
CA CYS A 169 -1.11 -26.68 -11.46
C CYS A 169 -0.40 -25.45 -12.03
N VAL A 170 -0.52 -25.24 -13.33
CA VAL A 170 0.15 -24.14 -14.06
C VAL A 170 -0.15 -22.79 -13.41
N ALA A 171 -1.41 -22.53 -13.04
CA ALA A 171 -1.79 -21.28 -12.38
C ALA A 171 -1.15 -21.08 -11.00
N ILE A 172 -0.92 -22.14 -10.21
CA ILE A 172 -0.21 -22.06 -8.93
C ILE A 172 1.28 -21.81 -9.17
N ALA A 173 1.89 -22.53 -10.11
CA ALA A 173 3.29 -22.35 -10.47
C ALA A 173 3.57 -20.92 -11.00
N ASP A 174 2.69 -20.41 -11.87
CA ASP A 174 2.75 -19.05 -12.39
C ASP A 174 2.54 -18.01 -11.29
N ALA A 175 1.63 -18.27 -10.34
CA ALA A 175 1.44 -17.41 -9.17
C ALA A 175 2.70 -17.36 -8.30
N VAL A 176 3.30 -18.52 -7.98
CA VAL A 176 4.57 -18.60 -7.23
C VAL A 176 5.67 -17.83 -7.95
N SER A 177 5.81 -18.05 -9.27
CA SER A 177 6.79 -17.32 -10.10
C SER A 177 6.56 -15.81 -10.03
N TYR A 178 5.34 -15.33 -10.22
CA TYR A 178 5.00 -13.90 -10.12
C TYR A 178 5.27 -13.31 -8.72
N LEU A 179 5.00 -14.06 -7.65
CA LEU A 179 5.14 -13.61 -6.28
C LEU A 179 6.60 -13.58 -5.80
N THR A 180 7.43 -14.48 -6.33
CA THR A 180 8.84 -14.63 -5.94
C THR A 180 9.83 -13.93 -6.87
N LYS A 181 9.43 -13.62 -8.12
CA LYS A 181 10.28 -12.93 -9.11
C LYS A 181 10.89 -11.65 -8.51
N LYS A 182 12.21 -11.48 -8.61
CA LYS A 182 12.88 -10.25 -8.15
C LYS A 182 12.47 -9.08 -9.04
N VAL A 183 12.23 -7.92 -8.42
CA VAL A 183 11.95 -6.69 -9.16
C VAL A 183 13.27 -6.13 -9.64
N ASP A 184 13.66 -6.48 -10.86
CA ASP A 184 14.77 -5.80 -11.50
C ASP A 184 14.23 -4.49 -12.10
N SER A 185 14.94 -3.38 -11.88
CA SER A 185 14.59 -2.03 -12.36
C SER A 185 14.45 -1.92 -13.90
N LYS A 186 14.67 -3.01 -14.64
CA LYS A 186 14.55 -3.12 -16.09
C LYS A 186 13.31 -3.90 -16.57
N SER A 187 12.67 -4.71 -15.73
CA SER A 187 11.49 -5.50 -16.15
C SER A 187 10.18 -4.78 -15.81
N CYS A 188 9.44 -4.38 -16.83
CA CYS A 188 8.16 -3.65 -16.71
C CYS A 188 6.97 -4.54 -16.28
N ASP A 189 7.19 -5.86 -16.21
CA ASP A 189 6.12 -6.86 -16.05
C ASP A 189 5.67 -7.06 -14.61
N VAL A 190 6.56 -6.88 -13.62
CA VAL A 190 6.25 -7.08 -12.19
C VAL A 190 5.96 -5.74 -11.53
N LYS A 191 4.73 -5.25 -11.70
CA LYS A 191 4.33 -3.93 -11.19
C LYS A 191 4.01 -3.97 -9.70
N VAL A 192 5.03 -3.73 -8.88
CA VAL A 192 4.82 -3.28 -7.49
C VAL A 192 3.96 -2.01 -7.53
N LEU A 193 2.88 -1.99 -6.74
CA LEU A 193 2.00 -0.84 -6.71
C LEU A 193 2.72 0.35 -6.07
N GLN A 194 2.52 1.54 -6.62
CA GLN A 194 3.04 2.77 -6.02
C GLN A 194 1.94 3.44 -5.19
N PRO A 195 2.21 3.75 -3.90
CA PRO A 195 1.30 4.52 -3.08
C PRO A 195 1.06 5.88 -3.70
N THR A 196 -0.19 6.31 -3.73
CA THR A 196 -0.54 7.68 -4.13
C THR A 196 -0.40 8.59 -2.92
N ILE A 197 -0.12 9.88 -3.13
CA ILE A 197 -0.06 10.90 -2.07
C ILE A 197 -1.33 10.87 -1.19
N ALA A 198 -2.50 10.65 -1.79
CA ALA A 198 -3.79 10.54 -1.08
C ALA A 198 -3.93 9.30 -0.19
N THR A 199 -3.11 8.26 -0.40
CA THR A 199 -3.13 6.99 0.35
C THR A 199 -1.92 6.85 1.28
N GLN A 200 -1.00 7.80 1.27
CA GLN A 200 0.13 7.80 2.18
C GLN A 200 -0.29 8.44 3.50
N ASN A 201 -0.30 7.65 4.57
CA ASN A 201 -0.35 8.20 5.92
C ASN A 201 0.86 9.14 6.06
N MET A 202 0.60 10.37 6.50
CA MET A 202 1.64 11.35 6.76
C MET A 202 2.64 10.69 7.71
N ARG A 203 3.87 10.45 7.24
CA ARG A 203 4.93 9.96 8.13
C ARG A 203 5.04 11.04 9.19
N PHE A 204 4.65 10.72 10.43
CA PHE A 204 5.01 11.55 11.56
C PHE A 204 6.53 11.56 11.56
N SER A 205 7.12 12.67 11.13
CA SER A 205 8.52 12.90 11.40
C SER A 205 8.61 13.01 12.92
N ASP A 206 9.63 12.40 13.54
CA ASP A 206 9.80 12.44 14.99
C ASP A 206 9.57 13.87 15.47
N ALA A 207 8.84 14.09 16.58
CA ALA A 207 8.50 15.43 17.07
C ALA A 207 9.72 16.38 17.14
N ASN A 208 10.91 15.80 17.29
CA ASN A 208 12.20 16.47 17.28
C ASN A 208 12.60 17.08 15.91
N SER A 209 12.25 16.43 14.80
CA SER A 209 12.65 16.85 13.43
C SER A 209 12.01 18.17 12.99
N LEU A 210 10.74 18.42 13.32
CA LEU A 210 10.07 19.68 13.00
C LEU A 210 10.64 20.83 13.82
N TYR A 211 10.93 20.59 15.09
CA TYR A 211 11.59 21.55 15.95
C TYR A 211 13.00 21.91 15.44
N GLU A 212 13.80 20.90 15.08
CA GLU A 212 15.14 21.11 14.52
C GLU A 212 15.09 21.84 13.17
N MET A 213 14.10 21.53 12.33
CA MET A 213 13.86 22.26 11.08
C MET A 213 13.50 23.73 11.31
N ASP A 214 12.60 23.99 12.24
CA ASP A 214 12.16 25.34 12.59
C ASP A 214 13.31 26.17 13.16
N LYS A 215 14.11 25.56 14.03
CA LYS A 215 15.31 26.18 14.62
C LYS A 215 16.35 26.49 13.55
N ALA A 216 16.70 25.51 12.71
CA ALA A 216 17.70 25.64 11.65
C ALA A 216 17.32 26.72 10.62
N THR A 217 16.05 26.78 10.20
CA THR A 217 15.57 27.81 9.27
C THR A 217 15.52 29.20 9.90
N GLN A 218 15.20 29.30 11.21
CA GLN A 218 15.22 30.57 11.93
C GLN A 218 16.66 31.12 12.09
N GLU A 219 17.64 30.25 12.32
CA GLU A 219 19.06 30.66 12.38
C GLU A 219 19.51 31.31 11.06
N VAL A 220 19.13 30.73 9.92
CA VAL A 220 19.43 31.32 8.60
C VAL A 220 18.77 32.69 8.42
N ILE A 221 17.50 32.86 8.83
CA ILE A 221 16.82 34.16 8.78
C ILE A 221 17.55 35.21 9.63
N ASN A 222 17.98 34.83 10.85
CA ASN A 222 18.67 35.77 11.73
C ASN A 222 19.98 36.26 11.11
N VAL A 223 20.77 35.37 10.49
CA VAL A 223 22.01 35.74 9.79
C VAL A 223 21.74 36.71 8.63
N ILE A 224 20.66 36.51 7.87
CA ILE A 224 20.28 37.42 6.77
C ILE A 224 19.91 38.80 7.31
N VAL A 225 19.10 38.86 8.37
CA VAL A 225 18.67 40.12 8.99
C VAL A 225 19.86 40.87 9.58
N GLU A 226 20.79 40.17 10.21
CA GLU A 226 22.03 40.75 10.75
C GLU A 226 22.90 41.32 9.62
N ALA A 227 23.12 40.57 8.54
CA ALA A 227 23.86 41.04 7.37
C ALA A 227 23.21 42.27 6.72
N GLN A 228 21.87 42.32 6.64
CA GLN A 228 21.12 43.49 6.15
C GLN A 228 21.21 44.71 7.06
N SER A 229 21.33 44.51 8.37
CA SER A 229 21.50 45.62 9.31
C SER A 229 22.89 46.28 9.23
N GLN A 230 23.90 45.52 8.83
CA GLN A 230 25.28 45.99 8.68
C GLN A 230 25.57 46.56 7.28
N ALA A 231 24.80 46.17 6.26
CA ALA A 231 24.90 46.74 4.94
C ALA A 231 24.17 48.08 4.84
N ILE A 232 24.90 49.13 4.47
CA ILE A 232 24.37 50.49 4.25
C ILE A 232 23.62 50.53 2.90
N GLY A 233 22.49 49.81 2.81
CA GLY A 233 21.55 49.88 1.68
C GLY A 233 22.04 49.35 0.33
N GLY A 234 23.19 48.67 0.26
CA GLY A 234 23.74 48.07 -0.96
C GLY A 234 23.39 46.57 -1.13
N PRO A 235 23.64 45.98 -2.32
CA PRO A 235 23.47 44.55 -2.56
C PRO A 235 24.35 43.72 -1.61
N LEU A 236 23.79 42.64 -1.07
CA LEU A 236 24.51 41.70 -0.20
C LEU A 236 24.90 40.47 -1.01
N ALA A 237 26.16 40.43 -1.45
CA ALA A 237 26.75 39.24 -2.04
C ALA A 237 27.53 38.45 -0.98
N GLY A 238 27.35 37.13 -0.93
CA GLY A 238 28.21 36.26 -0.13
C GLY A 238 27.83 36.09 1.35
N ILE A 239 26.55 36.15 1.73
CA ILE A 239 26.15 35.95 3.15
C ILE A 239 26.50 34.52 3.57
N SER A 240 27.41 34.38 4.53
CA SER A 240 27.88 33.10 5.04
C SER A 240 27.03 32.63 6.23
N THR A 241 26.27 31.55 6.05
CA THR A 241 25.36 30.99 7.08
C THR A 241 25.99 29.88 7.94
N GLY A 242 27.28 29.56 7.72
CA GLY A 242 28.05 28.55 8.46
C GLY A 242 29.18 27.93 7.65
N ARG A 243 29.98 27.02 8.25
CA ARG A 243 31.05 26.30 7.53
C ARG A 243 30.45 25.26 6.56
N GLY A 244 30.78 25.34 5.28
CA GLY A 244 30.38 24.35 4.26
C GLY A 244 28.91 24.44 3.81
N LEU A 245 28.30 25.61 3.96
CA LEU A 245 26.99 25.96 3.41
C LEU A 245 27.17 26.89 2.19
N PRO A 246 26.26 26.85 1.19
CA PRO A 246 26.29 27.80 0.09
C PRO A 246 26.14 29.24 0.60
N SER A 247 26.75 30.20 -0.08
CA SER A 247 26.49 31.62 0.17
C SER A 247 25.09 31.99 -0.30
N ILE A 248 24.46 32.93 0.41
CA ILE A 248 23.22 33.56 -0.05
C ILE A 248 23.56 34.87 -0.73
N ASP A 249 23.11 35.03 -1.96
CA ASP A 249 23.23 36.26 -2.73
C ASP A 249 21.88 36.95 -2.81
N ILE A 250 21.81 38.15 -2.22
CA ILE A 250 20.58 38.93 -2.10
C ILE A 250 20.74 40.23 -2.88
N SER A 251 20.06 40.29 -4.04
CA SER A 251 20.12 41.43 -4.97
C SER A 251 19.38 42.68 -4.46
N ARG A 252 18.41 42.51 -3.57
CA ARG A 252 17.62 43.61 -2.96
C ARG A 252 17.38 43.35 -1.47
N PRO A 253 17.24 44.38 -0.63
CA PRO A 253 16.82 44.17 0.76
C PRO A 253 15.48 43.40 0.81
N VAL A 254 15.45 42.33 1.62
CA VAL A 254 14.30 41.44 1.81
C VAL A 254 13.77 41.62 3.22
N GLY A 255 12.55 42.14 3.35
CA GLY A 255 11.94 42.38 4.66
C GLY A 255 11.66 41.09 5.44
N LEU A 256 11.67 41.19 6.77
CA LEU A 256 11.32 40.08 7.67
C LEU A 256 9.96 39.41 7.34
N PRO A 257 8.89 40.15 6.92
CA PRO A 257 7.63 39.52 6.51
C PRO A 257 7.78 38.57 5.30
N GLU A 258 8.63 38.94 4.33
CA GLU A 258 8.88 38.14 3.14
C GLU A 258 9.70 36.89 3.48
N LEU A 259 10.76 37.03 4.29
CA LEU A 259 11.55 35.89 4.79
C LEU A 259 10.69 34.89 5.57
N ARG A 260 9.77 35.38 6.42
CA ARG A 260 8.81 34.53 7.15
C ARG A 260 7.85 33.81 6.21
N ARG A 261 7.40 34.46 5.14
CA ARG A 261 6.55 33.84 4.11
C ARG A 261 7.30 32.72 3.38
N LEU A 262 8.52 32.99 2.92
CA LEU A 262 9.38 32.01 2.26
C LEU A 262 9.68 30.81 3.15
N ARG A 263 9.99 31.04 4.44
CA ARG A 263 10.16 29.97 5.43
C ARG A 263 8.92 29.09 5.58
N ARG A 264 7.72 29.69 5.72
CA ARG A 264 6.46 28.93 5.79
C ARG A 264 6.22 28.08 4.54
N THR A 265 6.50 28.63 3.35
CA THR A 265 6.38 27.91 2.07
C THR A 265 7.37 26.75 2.00
N PHE A 266 8.64 26.97 2.39
CA PHE A 266 9.67 25.93 2.45
C PHE A 266 9.31 24.78 3.40
N ILE A 267 8.86 25.09 4.62
CA ILE A 267 8.43 24.08 5.60
C ILE A 267 7.26 23.27 5.04
N LYS A 268 6.29 23.92 4.40
CA LYS A 268 5.16 23.24 3.75
C LYS A 268 5.60 22.33 2.61
N LEU A 269 6.50 22.77 1.72
CA LEU A 269 7.03 21.96 0.63
C LEU A 269 7.82 20.75 1.15
N THR A 270 8.64 20.96 2.18
CA THR A 270 9.49 19.90 2.75
C THR A 270 8.65 18.86 3.49
N GLY A 271 7.61 19.29 4.20
CA GLY A 271 6.60 18.42 4.81
C GLY A 271 5.67 17.72 3.82
N GLN A 272 5.58 18.19 2.57
CA GLN A 272 4.86 17.51 1.48
C GLN A 272 5.77 16.56 0.68
N THR A 273 7.06 16.88 0.55
CA THR A 273 8.04 16.05 -0.17
C THR A 273 8.31 14.74 0.56
N SER A 274 8.14 14.70 1.89
CA SER A 274 8.11 13.47 2.69
C SER A 274 6.97 12.50 2.34
N LEU A 275 5.99 12.91 1.51
CA LEU A 275 4.86 12.11 1.03
C LEU A 275 5.06 11.51 -0.38
N SER A 276 6.16 11.79 -1.07
CA SER A 276 6.42 11.23 -2.41
C SER A 276 7.89 11.13 -2.82
N GLY A 277 8.80 11.68 -2.02
CA GLY A 277 10.22 11.79 -2.33
C GLY A 277 11.15 11.31 -1.21
N ARG A 278 12.41 11.72 -1.30
CA ARG A 278 13.47 11.43 -0.31
C ARG A 278 13.00 11.90 1.09
N PRO A 279 13.27 11.13 2.16
CA PRO A 279 12.91 11.54 3.52
C PRO A 279 13.45 12.95 3.83
N PRO A 280 12.73 13.72 4.66
CA PRO A 280 13.19 15.04 5.06
C PRO A 280 14.56 14.91 5.75
N PRO A 281 15.45 15.90 5.57
CA PRO A 281 16.77 15.89 6.21
C PRO A 281 16.61 15.75 7.73
N SER A 282 17.38 14.83 8.32
CA SER A 282 17.37 14.55 9.76
C SER A 282 18.30 15.44 10.56
N ASP A 283 19.29 16.06 9.91
CA ASP A 283 20.30 16.91 10.52
C ASP A 283 20.10 18.40 10.18
N ALA A 284 20.39 19.26 11.16
CA ALA A 284 20.22 20.71 11.04
C ALA A 284 21.01 21.32 9.88
N ASP A 285 22.21 20.81 9.59
CA ASP A 285 23.06 21.32 8.52
C ASP A 285 22.46 21.05 7.13
N SER A 286 21.88 19.86 6.92
CA SER A 286 21.17 19.55 5.68
C SER A 286 19.90 20.38 5.50
N VAL A 287 19.17 20.67 6.59
CA VAL A 287 18.04 21.61 6.54
C VAL A 287 18.51 23.00 6.12
N LYS A 288 19.60 23.51 6.72
CA LYS A 288 20.19 24.81 6.37
C LYS A 288 20.58 24.86 4.90
N ARG A 289 21.28 23.84 4.37
CA ARG A 289 21.63 23.76 2.95
C ARG A 289 20.41 23.85 2.05
N MET A 290 19.39 23.02 2.31
CA MET A 290 18.18 23.00 1.49
C MET A 290 17.42 24.33 1.54
N PHE A 291 17.37 24.98 2.70
CA PHE A 291 16.70 26.27 2.84
C PHE A 291 17.49 27.40 2.16
N VAL A 292 18.81 27.40 2.26
CA VAL A 292 19.71 28.32 1.54
C VAL A 292 19.52 28.17 0.02
N ASP A 293 19.52 26.94 -0.50
CA ASP A 293 19.28 26.68 -1.93
C ASP A 293 17.89 27.16 -2.38
N TYR A 294 16.87 26.98 -1.53
CA TYR A 294 15.53 27.48 -1.79
C TYR A 294 15.50 29.01 -1.83
N LEU A 295 16.13 29.68 -0.88
CA LEU A 295 16.23 31.14 -0.86
C LEU A 295 16.97 31.67 -2.09
N ASN A 296 18.08 31.03 -2.49
CA ASN A 296 18.80 31.41 -3.70
C ASN A 296 17.97 31.23 -4.97
N ARG A 297 17.04 30.27 -5.03
CA ARG A 297 16.11 30.13 -6.18
C ARG A 297 15.02 31.21 -6.18
N GLU A 298 14.47 31.54 -5.03
CA GLU A 298 13.36 32.50 -4.90
C GLU A 298 13.82 33.95 -4.93
N LEU A 299 15.05 34.21 -4.49
CA LEU A 299 15.64 35.56 -4.37
C LEU A 299 16.72 35.82 -5.42
N GLY A 300 17.34 34.78 -6.00
CA GLY A 300 18.48 34.87 -6.91
C GLY A 300 18.14 35.07 -8.38
N THR A 301 16.92 35.47 -8.73
CA THR A 301 16.61 36.00 -10.07
C THR A 301 16.81 37.51 -10.12
N ILE A 302 18.04 37.94 -10.42
CA ILE A 302 18.50 38.54 -11.70
C ILE A 302 20.03 38.45 -11.68
#